data_AF-A0A8I6XJA5-F1
#
_entry.id   AF-A0A8I6XJA5-F1
#
_cell.length_a   1.000
_cell.length_b   1.000
_cell.length_c   1.000
_cell.angle_alpha   90.00
_cell.angle_beta   90.00
_cell.angle_gamma   90.00
#
_symmetry.space_group_name_H-M   'P 1'
#
loop_
_entity.id
_entity.type
_entity.pdbx_description
1 polymer ?
#
loop_
_entity_poly.entity_id
_entity_poly.type
_entity_poly.pdbx_seq_one_letter_code
_entity_poly.pdbx_strand_id
1 'polypeptide(L)'
;MSLPCSDQSIRPKKMKSASLPRGVEALRCWCGDLCKVKEVEDFSYWLGVKFFMCTNYEYDPPESISAYIRPPSPPPLCMYYRWIDTEMPDWAGTEIRERGRRAWASWDLEERREKAEAEEKAA
;
A
#
# COMPACT_ATOMS: atom_id res chain seq x y z
N MET A 1 19.81 19.22 -8.69
CA MET A 1 18.89 18.42 -9.52
C MET A 1 17.79 17.91 -8.61
N SER A 2 16.61 18.52 -8.65
CA SER A 2 15.47 18.06 -7.85
C SER A 2 14.96 16.76 -8.46
N LEU A 3 15.25 15.63 -7.81
CA LEU A 3 14.71 14.33 -8.20
C LEU A 3 13.18 14.47 -8.27
N PRO A 4 12.53 14.12 -9.41
CA PRO A 4 11.09 14.27 -9.55
C PRO A 4 10.42 13.48 -8.42
N CYS A 5 9.81 14.21 -7.49
CA CYS A 5 9.13 13.62 -6.35
C CYS A 5 7.76 13.15 -6.81
N SER A 6 7.41 11.91 -6.43
CA SER A 6 6.03 11.48 -6.25
C SER A 6 5.17 11.54 -7.52
N ASP A 7 5.22 10.50 -8.36
CA ASP A 7 4.20 10.32 -9.41
C ASP A 7 2.83 10.05 -8.76
N GLN A 8 2.02 11.10 -8.63
CA GLN A 8 0.75 11.11 -7.90
C GLN A 8 -0.24 10.02 -8.34
N SER A 9 -0.05 9.44 -9.52
CA SER A 9 -0.87 8.36 -10.04
C SER A 9 -0.72 7.04 -9.27
N ILE A 10 0.43 6.81 -8.62
CA ILE A 10 0.76 5.56 -7.93
C ILE A 10 0.87 5.83 -6.42
N ARG A 11 -0.23 6.29 -5.83
CA ARG A 11 -0.29 6.59 -4.40
C ARG A 11 -0.90 5.41 -3.64
N PRO A 12 -0.12 4.66 -2.84
CA PRO A 12 -0.67 3.58 -2.02
C PRO A 12 -1.64 4.13 -0.98
N LYS A 13 -2.80 3.49 -0.83
CA LYS A 13 -3.81 3.90 0.17
C LYS A 13 -3.73 3.02 1.40
N LYS A 14 -3.43 1.73 1.24
CA LYS A 14 -3.22 0.80 2.34
C LYS A 14 -1.74 0.49 2.49
N MET A 15 -1.26 0.77 3.69
CA MET A 15 0.14 0.68 4.02
C MET A 15 0.31 0.39 5.51
N LYS A 16 1.38 -0.31 5.84
CA LYS A 16 1.78 -0.61 7.22
C LYS A 16 3.14 0.00 7.52
N SER A 17 3.40 0.26 8.79
CA SER A 17 4.72 0.72 9.24
C SER A 17 5.76 -0.38 8.99
N ALA A 18 6.89 0.00 8.41
CA ALA A 18 7.98 -0.92 8.08
C ALA A 18 9.31 -0.39 8.57
N SER A 19 10.28 -1.30 8.70
CA SER A 19 11.66 -0.94 9.04
C SER A 19 12.45 -0.55 7.79
N LEU A 20 13.35 0.41 8.00
CA LEU A 20 14.32 0.84 7.00
C LEU A 20 15.20 -0.36 6.60
N PRO A 21 15.40 -0.62 5.29
CA PRO A 21 16.36 -1.61 4.86
C PRO A 21 17.78 -1.23 5.28
N ARG A 22 18.62 -2.25 5.50
CA ARG A 22 20.01 -2.05 5.97
C ARG A 22 20.81 -1.25 4.94
N GLY A 23 21.54 -0.24 5.38
CA GLY A 23 22.40 0.58 4.50
C GLY A 23 21.68 1.68 3.73
N VAL A 24 20.37 1.86 3.92
CA VAL A 24 19.64 3.02 3.40
C VAL A 24 19.56 4.07 4.51
N GLU A 25 19.80 5.34 4.18
CA GLU A 25 19.60 6.45 5.12
C GLU A 25 18.18 7.00 5.02
N ALA A 26 17.61 7.39 6.17
CA ALA A 26 16.28 7.99 6.21
C ALA A 26 16.31 9.37 5.53
N LEU A 27 15.50 9.54 4.48
CA LEU A 27 15.37 10.83 3.80
C LEU A 27 14.55 11.82 4.62
N ARG A 28 14.83 13.11 4.42
CA ARG A 28 14.03 14.20 4.96
C ARG A 28 12.95 14.61 3.96
N CYS A 29 11.76 14.90 4.46
CA CYS A 29 10.66 15.44 3.66
C CYS A 29 10.84 16.95 3.43
N TRP A 30 9.93 17.58 2.69
CA TRP A 30 9.93 19.04 2.50
C TRP A 30 9.75 19.85 3.79
N CYS A 31 9.22 19.24 4.85
CA CYS A 31 9.12 19.87 6.17
C CYS A 31 10.45 19.86 6.94
N GLY A 32 11.48 19.17 6.44
CA GLY A 32 12.77 18.99 7.12
C GLY A 32 12.80 17.82 8.11
N ASP A 33 11.64 17.26 8.47
CA ASP A 33 11.53 16.07 9.32
C ASP A 33 11.96 14.78 8.63
N LEU A 34 12.42 13.81 9.42
CA LEU A 34 12.73 12.46 8.95
C LEU A 34 11.46 11.76 8.46
N CYS A 35 11.54 11.13 7.30
CA CYS A 35 10.43 10.39 6.73
C CYS A 35 10.17 9.09 7.50
N LYS A 36 8.89 8.74 7.63
CA LYS A 36 8.45 7.40 8.03
C LYS A 36 8.72 6.43 6.88
N VAL A 37 8.98 5.17 7.21
CA VAL A 37 9.06 4.07 6.24
C VAL A 37 7.77 3.29 6.30
N LYS A 38 7.13 3.13 5.15
CA LYS A 38 5.88 2.39 4.99
C LYS A 38 6.06 1.30 3.95
N GLU A 39 5.33 0.22 4.10
CA GLU A 39 5.24 -0.89 3.15
C GLU A 39 3.81 -0.96 2.63
N VAL A 40 3.67 -1.14 1.33
CA VAL A 40 2.36 -1.28 0.68
C VAL A 40 1.71 -2.60 1.07
N GLU A 41 0.46 -2.51 1.52
CA GLU A 41 -0.38 -3.67 1.86
C GLU A 41 -1.46 -3.93 0.79
N ASP A 42 -1.68 -2.96 -0.10
CA ASP A 42 -2.60 -3.11 -1.22
C ASP A 42 -2.17 -4.27 -2.14
N PHE A 43 -3.11 -5.20 -2.36
CA PHE A 43 -2.94 -6.36 -3.25
C PHE A 43 -2.89 -5.89 -4.71
N SER A 44 -1.71 -5.43 -5.12
CA SER A 44 -1.42 -4.77 -6.39
C SER A 44 0.01 -5.09 -6.82
N TYR A 45 0.45 -4.55 -7.96
CA TYR A 45 1.83 -4.67 -8.43
C TYR A 45 2.88 -4.12 -7.45
N TRP A 46 2.45 -3.31 -6.48
CA TRP A 46 3.32 -2.68 -5.48
C TRP A 46 3.31 -3.40 -4.13
N LEU A 47 2.64 -4.55 -4.01
CA LEU A 47 2.54 -5.28 -2.74
C LEU A 47 3.93 -5.56 -2.16
N GLY A 48 4.14 -5.19 -0.90
CA GLY A 48 5.41 -5.40 -0.21
C GLY A 48 6.53 -4.42 -0.58
N VAL A 49 6.29 -3.49 -1.50
CA VAL A 49 7.26 -2.45 -1.86
C VAL A 49 7.30 -1.38 -0.77
N LYS A 50 8.51 -0.94 -0.38
CA LYS A 50 8.71 0.05 0.67
C LYS A 50 8.94 1.44 0.11
N PHE A 51 8.51 2.44 0.87
CA PHE A 51 8.66 3.83 0.51
C PHE A 51 8.77 4.74 1.73
N PHE A 52 9.43 5.86 1.53
CA PHE A 52 9.45 6.98 2.46
C PHE A 52 8.18 7.80 2.34
N MET A 53 7.64 8.25 3.46
CA MET A 53 6.45 9.08 3.56
C MET A 53 6.66 10.16 4.63
N CYS A 54 6.12 11.36 4.41
CA CYS A 54 6.11 12.40 5.45
C CYS A 54 5.21 12.02 6.64
N THR A 55 5.52 12.54 7.83
CA THR A 55 4.68 12.42 9.02
C THR A 55 3.32 13.10 8.87
N ASN A 56 3.21 14.14 8.04
CA ASN A 56 1.99 14.90 7.78
C ASN A 56 1.34 14.52 6.44
N TYR A 57 1.14 13.22 6.22
CA TYR A 57 0.59 12.66 4.98
C TYR A 57 -0.92 12.40 5.09
N GLU A 58 -1.69 12.73 4.05
CA GLU A 58 -3.17 12.66 4.05
C GLU A 58 -3.75 11.29 4.45
N TYR A 59 -3.09 10.21 4.01
CA TYR A 59 -3.56 8.83 4.21
C TYR A 59 -2.82 8.08 5.33
N ASP A 60 -1.93 8.74 6.09
CA ASP A 60 -1.43 8.17 7.34
C ASP A 60 -2.52 8.42 8.40
N PRO A 61 -3.12 7.38 9.01
CA PRO A 61 -4.12 7.60 10.03
C PRO A 61 -3.50 8.48 11.12
N PRO A 62 -4.16 9.58 11.52
CA PRO A 62 -3.62 10.41 12.58
C PRO A 62 -3.51 9.56 13.85
N GLU A 63 -2.31 9.48 14.41
CA GLU A 63 -2.14 8.97 15.76
C GLU A 63 -3.11 9.74 16.67
N SER A 64 -3.71 9.07 17.65
CA SER A 64 -4.70 9.71 18.52
C SER A 64 -4.02 10.79 19.37
N ILE A 65 -3.94 12.00 18.83
CA ILE A 65 -3.42 13.15 19.56
C ILE A 65 -4.49 13.58 20.56
N SER A 66 -4.11 13.66 21.83
CA SER A 66 -4.93 14.25 22.90
C SER A 66 -5.48 15.61 22.44
N ALA A 67 -6.77 15.86 22.71
CA ALA A 67 -7.44 17.11 22.33
C ALA A 67 -6.73 18.36 22.90
N TYR A 68 -6.00 18.22 24.00
CA TYR A 68 -5.24 19.28 24.66
C TYR A 68 -3.90 19.64 23.98
N ILE A 69 -3.38 18.76 23.10
CA ILE A 69 -2.09 18.95 22.39
C ILE A 69 -2.34 19.34 20.93
N ARG A 70 -3.58 19.19 20.45
CA ARG A 70 -3.94 19.47 19.06
C ARG A 70 -3.80 20.97 18.77
N PRO A 71 -2.93 21.38 17.83
CA PRO A 71 -2.83 22.78 17.46
C PRO A 71 -4.15 23.26 16.84
N PRO A 72 -4.50 24.56 17.01
CA PRO A 72 -5.77 25.13 16.55
C PRO A 72 -5.95 25.08 15.02
N SER A 73 -4.84 25.01 14.26
CA SER A 73 -4.84 24.76 12.82
C SER A 73 -3.93 23.57 12.51
N PRO A 74 -4.39 22.52 11.80
CA PRO A 74 -3.52 21.45 11.36
C PRO A 74 -2.46 22.00 10.38
N PRO A 75 -1.19 21.57 10.47
CA PRO A 75 -0.17 21.96 9.52
C PRO A 75 -0.56 21.54 8.09
N PRO A 76 -0.18 22.33 7.06
CA PRO A 76 -0.50 21.99 5.68
C PRO A 76 0.08 20.62 5.31
N LEU A 77 -0.75 19.78 4.70
CA LEU A 77 -0.39 18.40 4.35
C LEU A 77 0.88 18.37 3.48
N CYS A 78 1.83 17.53 3.87
CA CYS A 78 3.04 17.29 3.11
C CYS A 78 2.91 15.93 2.43
N MET A 79 2.56 15.97 1.14
CA MET A 79 2.35 14.77 0.33
C MET A 79 3.65 14.15 -0.20
N TYR A 80 4.77 14.46 0.45
CA TYR A 80 6.07 13.90 0.09
C TYR A 80 6.06 12.39 0.33
N TYR A 81 6.36 11.65 -0.72
CA TYR A 81 6.74 10.26 -0.63
C TYR A 81 7.74 9.88 -1.71
N ARG A 82 8.53 8.86 -1.44
CA ARG A 82 9.55 8.36 -2.36
C ARG A 82 9.77 6.87 -2.20
N TRP A 83 9.72 6.15 -3.31
CA TRP A 83 10.03 4.72 -3.35
C TRP A 83 11.46 4.44 -2.86
N ILE A 84 11.59 3.46 -1.96
CA ILE A 84 12.88 2.90 -1.53
C ILE A 84 13.22 1.76 -2.47
N ASP A 85 12.29 0.81 -2.55
CA ASP A 85 12.35 -0.32 -3.46
C ASP A 85 11.51 0.04 -4.70
N THR A 86 11.99 -0.32 -5.89
CA THR A 86 11.21 -0.19 -7.14
C THR A 86 10.79 -1.53 -7.71
N GLU A 87 11.31 -2.61 -7.12
CA GLU A 87 11.02 -3.98 -7.51
C GLU A 87 10.12 -4.63 -6.45
N MET A 88 9.12 -5.35 -6.92
CA MET A 88 8.25 -6.14 -6.06
C MET A 88 9.04 -7.31 -5.48
N PRO A 89 8.98 -7.56 -4.16
CA PRO A 89 9.69 -8.68 -3.57
C PRO A 89 9.10 -10.02 -4.03
N ASP A 90 9.94 -11.06 -4.13
CA ASP A 90 9.54 -12.37 -4.68
C ASP A 90 8.32 -12.97 -3.97
N TRP A 91 8.26 -12.84 -2.64
CA TRP A 91 7.15 -13.36 -1.84
C TRP A 91 5.80 -12.72 -2.23
N ALA A 92 5.81 -11.43 -2.59
CA ALA A 92 4.59 -10.72 -2.98
C ALA A 92 4.11 -11.19 -4.35
N GLY A 93 5.05 -11.44 -5.28
CA GLY A 93 4.73 -12.04 -6.58
C GLY A 93 4.15 -13.46 -6.43
N THR A 94 4.68 -14.28 -5.51
CA THR A 94 4.11 -15.61 -5.23
C THR A 94 2.73 -15.53 -4.59
N GLU A 95 2.54 -14.64 -3.61
CA GLU A 95 1.26 -14.45 -2.92
C GLU A 95 0.15 -14.03 -3.91
N ILE A 96 0.46 -13.07 -4.80
CA ILE A 96 -0.48 -12.61 -5.82
C ILE A 96 -0.92 -13.75 -6.72
N ARG A 97 0.04 -14.56 -7.19
CA ARG A 97 -0.21 -15.69 -8.08
C ARG A 97 -1.06 -16.77 -7.40
N GLU A 98 -0.73 -17.14 -6.17
CA GLU A 98 -1.43 -18.19 -5.44
C GLU A 98 -2.85 -17.78 -5.07
N ARG A 99 -3.03 -16.57 -4.55
CA ARG A 99 -4.36 -16.06 -4.20
C ARG A 99 -5.23 -15.94 -5.45
N GLY A 100 -4.67 -15.47 -6.57
CA GLY A 100 -5.34 -15.46 -7.87
C GLY A 100 -5.78 -16.86 -8.30
N ARG A 101 -4.90 -17.87 -8.20
CA ARG A 101 -5.23 -19.27 -8.52
C ARG A 101 -6.38 -19.80 -7.67
N ARG A 102 -6.39 -19.53 -6.36
CA ARG A 102 -7.47 -19.96 -5.45
C ARG A 102 -8.81 -19.32 -5.81
N ALA A 103 -8.81 -18.03 -6.12
CA ALA A 103 -10.02 -17.30 -6.52
C ALA A 103 -10.60 -17.85 -7.83
N TRP A 104 -9.76 -18.10 -8.84
CA TRP A 104 -10.22 -18.71 -10.09
C TRP A 104 -10.77 -20.11 -9.89
N ALA A 105 -10.12 -20.94 -9.07
CA ALA A 105 -10.59 -22.29 -8.79
C ALA A 105 -11.95 -22.30 -8.07
N SER A 106 -12.18 -21.37 -7.13
CA SER A 106 -13.48 -21.27 -6.46
C SER A 106 -14.59 -20.82 -7.42
N TRP A 107 -14.28 -19.85 -8.29
CA TRP A 107 -15.23 -19.39 -9.31
C TRP A 107 -15.59 -20.48 -10.33
N ASP A 108 -14.59 -21.22 -10.84
CA ASP A 108 -14.83 -22.33 -11.78
C ASP A 108 -15.68 -23.43 -11.15
N LEU A 109 -15.47 -23.73 -9.85
CA LEU A 109 -16.30 -24.68 -9.13
C LEU A 109 -17.76 -24.21 -8.98
N GLU A 110 -17.95 -22.93 -8.64
CA GLU A 110 -19.28 -22.34 -8.51
C GLU A 110 -20.02 -22.33 -9.85
N GLU A 111 -19.35 -21.90 -10.93
CA GLU A 111 -19.91 -21.92 -12.29
C GLU A 111 -20.31 -23.34 -12.72
N ARG A 112 -19.50 -24.35 -12.41
CA ARG A 112 -19.85 -25.75 -12.69
C ARG A 112 -21.07 -26.23 -11.91
N ARG A 113 -21.20 -25.81 -10.64
CA ARG A 113 -22.39 -26.13 -9.82
C ARG A 113 -23.63 -25.47 -10.39
N GLU A 114 -23.56 -24.20 -10.76
CA GLU A 114 -24.67 -23.47 -11.37
C GLU A 114 -25.11 -24.10 -12.70
N LYS A 115 -24.15 -24.48 -13.55
CA LYS A 115 -24.43 -25.20 -14.80
C LYS A 115 -25.11 -26.54 -14.57
N ALA A 116 -24.62 -27.34 -13.62
CA ALA A 116 -25.24 -28.62 -13.28
C ALA A 116 -26.66 -28.45 -12.73
N GLU A 117 -26.89 -27.46 -11.87
CA GLU A 117 -28.24 -27.14 -11.35
C GLU A 117 -29.19 -26.63 -12.45
N ALA A 118 -28.67 -25.88 -13.43
CA ALA A 118 -29.45 -25.43 -14.58
C ALA A 118 -29.81 -26.58 -15.53
N GLU A 119 -28.88 -27.51 -15.77
CA GLU A 119 -29.12 -28.73 -16.55
C GLU A 119 -30.15 -29.64 -15.86
N GLU A 120 -30.05 -29.84 -14.54
CA GLU A 120 -31.02 -30.62 -13.76
C GLU A 120 -32.41 -30.00 -13.81
N LYS A 121 -32.53 -28.67 -13.73
CA LYS A 121 -33.82 -27.96 -13.84
C LYS A 121 -34.41 -27.96 -15.25
N ALA A 122 -33.59 -28.19 -16.27
CA ALA A 122 -34.01 -28.21 -17.67
C ALA A 122 -34.40 -29.62 -18.17
N ALA A 123 -34.11 -30.66 -17.38
CA ALA A 123 -34.46 -32.06 -17.64
C ALA A 123 -35.84 -32.43 -17.06
#